data_AF-A0A3N7CBK7-F1
#
_entry.id   AF-A0A3N7CBK7-F1
#
_cell.length_a   1.000
_cell.length_b   1.000
_cell.length_c   1.000
_cell.angle_alpha   90.00
_cell.angle_beta   90.00
_cell.angle_gamma   90.00
#
_symmetry.space_group_name_H-M   'P 1'
#
loop_
_entity.id
_entity.type
_entity.pdbx_description
1 polymer ?
#
loop_
_entity_poly.entity_id
_entity_poly.type
_entity_poly.pdbx_seq_one_letter_code
_entity_poly.pdbx_strand_id
1 'polypeptide(L)'
;MGFLKRLVGVIFSFWFLLTFVALVAGAAALVVYRLHFVGGFSTQATDWSAFGSYIGGVLGPLVSFLTLGAVLRTVYLQRDLLRTQKDEFFTLSQQQIASLQRQDDQLQLSRDEAERSLVQNYLNSQFRLIEFLVDNQQRHADAMSSVVLKIMDLGRGDFTDRQKAAEPSLKEKEMAVANVKELLILSMQLSLSEFKATKEIKDLVGPCLLKITGNQPEPDGASPAG
;
A
#
# COMPACT_ATOMS: atom_id res chain seq x y z
N MET A 1 20.50 -24.16 -6.22
CA MET A 1 21.72 -24.53 -5.43
C MET A 1 22.57 -25.66 -6.04
N GLY A 2 22.03 -26.58 -6.86
CA GLY A 2 22.81 -27.68 -7.47
C GLY A 2 23.70 -27.32 -8.66
N PHE A 3 23.33 -26.31 -9.46
CA PHE A 3 24.08 -25.90 -10.65
C PHE A 3 25.43 -25.27 -10.30
N LEU A 4 25.46 -24.35 -9.32
CA LEU A 4 26.70 -23.73 -8.82
C LEU A 4 27.69 -24.75 -8.25
N LYS A 5 27.24 -25.76 -7.49
CA LYS A 5 28.13 -26.80 -6.96
C LYS A 5 28.77 -27.64 -8.08
N ARG A 6 28.02 -27.96 -9.13
CA ARG A 6 28.55 -28.67 -10.30
C ARG A 6 29.55 -27.80 -11.07
N LEU A 7 29.26 -26.52 -11.23
CA LEU A 7 30.14 -25.57 -11.93
C LEU A 7 31.46 -25.35 -11.19
N VAL A 8 31.40 -25.15 -9.87
CA VAL A 8 32.59 -25.05 -9.01
C VAL A 8 33.41 -26.34 -9.05
N GLY A 9 32.76 -27.51 -9.03
CA GLY A 9 33.44 -28.80 -9.17
C GLY A 9 34.15 -28.97 -10.51
N VAL A 10 33.52 -28.54 -11.61
CA VAL A 10 34.12 -28.59 -12.96
C VAL A 10 35.27 -27.60 -13.10
N ILE A 11 35.14 -26.39 -12.55
CA ILE A 11 36.21 -25.39 -12.54
C ILE A 11 37.39 -25.90 -11.72
N PHE A 12 37.14 -26.41 -10.51
CA PHE A 12 38.19 -26.98 -9.66
C PHE A 12 38.88 -28.17 -10.33
N SER A 13 38.12 -29.06 -10.96
CA SER A 13 38.65 -30.18 -11.74
C SER A 13 39.48 -29.72 -12.95
N PHE A 14 39.09 -28.63 -13.61
CA PHE A 14 39.81 -28.08 -14.76
C PHE A 14 41.15 -27.45 -14.35
N TRP A 15 41.16 -26.63 -13.29
CA TRP A 15 42.41 -26.05 -12.75
C TRP A 15 43.35 -27.13 -12.23
N PHE A 16 42.81 -28.13 -11.53
CA PHE A 16 43.59 -29.27 -11.07
C PHE A 16 44.22 -30.05 -12.23
N LEU A 17 43.44 -30.30 -13.30
CA LEU A 17 43.95 -30.94 -14.52
C LEU A 17 45.04 -30.10 -15.20
N LEU A 18 44.86 -28.78 -15.29
CA LEU A 18 45.83 -27.86 -15.90
C LEU A 18 47.17 -27.89 -15.15
N THR A 19 47.12 -27.84 -13.82
CA THR A 19 48.31 -27.93 -12.96
C THR A 19 48.98 -29.30 -13.06
N PHE A 20 48.19 -30.38 -13.12
CA PHE A 20 48.72 -31.73 -13.30
C PHE A 20 49.46 -31.89 -14.64
N VAL A 21 48.88 -31.40 -15.74
CA VAL A 21 49.50 -31.43 -17.07
C VAL A 21 50.81 -30.64 -17.09
N ALA A 22 50.84 -29.46 -16.47
CA ALA A 22 52.07 -28.66 -16.36
C ALA A 22 53.17 -29.38 -15.55
N LEU A 23 52.81 -30.03 -14.44
CA LEU A 23 53.73 -30.82 -13.62
C LEU A 23 54.30 -32.02 -14.38
N VAL A 24 53.44 -32.78 -15.08
CA VAL A 24 53.86 -33.94 -15.88
C VAL A 24 54.78 -33.51 -17.02
N ALA A 25 54.46 -32.40 -17.71
CA ALA A 25 55.32 -31.87 -18.76
C ALA A 25 56.70 -31.43 -18.24
N GLY A 26 56.75 -30.77 -17.07
CA GLY A 26 57.99 -30.40 -16.41
C GLY A 26 58.83 -31.62 -16.00
N ALA A 27 58.20 -32.63 -15.40
CA ALA A 27 58.86 -33.89 -15.04
C ALA A 27 59.38 -34.63 -16.29
N ALA A 28 58.60 -34.69 -17.37
CA ALA A 28 59.01 -35.28 -18.63
C ALA A 28 60.23 -34.56 -19.23
N ALA A 29 60.23 -33.22 -19.23
CA ALA A 29 61.37 -32.43 -19.70
C ALA A 29 62.65 -32.72 -18.88
N LEU A 30 62.53 -32.87 -17.55
CA LEU A 30 63.64 -33.25 -16.67
C LEU A 30 64.17 -34.67 -16.95
N VAL A 31 63.26 -35.63 -17.16
CA VAL A 31 63.64 -37.02 -17.49
C VAL A 31 64.36 -37.09 -18.84
N VAL A 32 63.80 -36.43 -19.88
CA VAL A 32 64.41 -36.37 -21.21
C VAL A 32 65.80 -35.71 -21.15
N TYR A 33 65.92 -34.61 -20.41
CA TYR A 33 67.20 -33.96 -20.18
C TYR A 33 68.21 -34.93 -19.52
N ARG A 34 67.81 -35.66 -18.47
CA ARG A 34 68.72 -36.57 -17.76
C ARG A 34 69.14 -37.79 -18.58
N LEU A 35 68.26 -38.27 -19.45
CA LEU A 35 68.55 -39.39 -20.37
C LEU A 35 69.52 -38.96 -21.49
N HIS A 36 69.43 -37.72 -21.97
CA HIS A 36 70.27 -37.23 -23.06
C HIS A 36 71.63 -36.71 -22.58
N PHE A 37 71.68 -36.10 -21.40
CA PHE A 37 72.90 -35.57 -20.80
C PHE A 37 73.38 -36.47 -19.65
N VAL A 38 74.36 -37.33 -19.94
CA VAL A 38 74.96 -38.26 -18.98
C VAL A 38 76.19 -37.63 -18.32
N GLY A 39 76.06 -37.21 -17.06
CA GLY A 39 77.14 -36.63 -16.25
C GLY A 39 76.72 -36.35 -14.80
N GLY A 40 77.66 -35.87 -13.97
CA GLY A 40 77.38 -35.33 -12.63
C GLY A 40 76.85 -33.89 -12.69
N PHE A 41 76.54 -33.30 -11.53
CA PHE A 41 76.18 -31.87 -11.48
C PHE A 41 77.38 -31.01 -11.87
N SER A 42 77.17 -30.09 -12.83
CA SER A 42 78.22 -29.16 -13.22
C SER A 42 78.41 -28.07 -12.17
N THR A 43 79.68 -27.71 -11.92
CA THR A 43 80.07 -26.59 -11.07
C THR A 43 80.16 -25.27 -11.86
N GLN A 44 80.02 -25.32 -13.19
CA GLN A 44 80.10 -24.14 -14.05
C GLN A 44 78.72 -23.48 -14.21
N ALA A 45 78.65 -22.17 -13.99
CA ALA A 45 77.42 -21.39 -14.12
C ALA A 45 76.83 -21.41 -15.55
N THR A 46 77.67 -21.53 -16.56
CA THR A 46 77.26 -21.57 -17.98
C THR A 46 76.35 -22.76 -18.30
N ASP A 47 76.61 -23.92 -17.68
CA ASP A 47 75.81 -25.13 -17.91
C ASP A 47 74.41 -25.01 -17.29
N TRP A 48 74.31 -24.33 -16.14
CA TRP A 48 73.03 -24.01 -15.51
C TRP A 48 72.20 -23.02 -16.33
N SER A 49 72.86 -22.06 -16.99
CA SER A 49 72.21 -21.14 -17.93
C SER A 49 71.60 -21.90 -19.12
N ALA A 50 72.37 -22.81 -19.74
CA ALA A 50 71.90 -23.62 -20.86
C ALA A 50 70.74 -24.56 -20.47
N PHE A 51 70.81 -25.19 -19.29
CA PHE A 51 69.71 -25.98 -18.73
C PHE A 51 68.43 -25.16 -18.55
N GLY A 52 68.56 -23.97 -17.95
CA GLY A 52 67.43 -23.05 -17.78
C GLY A 52 66.80 -22.64 -19.12
N SER A 53 67.62 -22.41 -20.14
CA SER A 53 67.14 -22.11 -21.50
C SER A 53 66.38 -23.29 -22.13
N TYR A 54 66.84 -24.54 -21.96
CA TYR A 54 66.12 -25.72 -22.46
C TYR A 54 64.76 -25.90 -21.78
N ILE A 55 64.73 -25.88 -20.44
CA ILE A 55 63.49 -26.03 -19.68
C ILE A 55 62.53 -24.86 -19.98
N GLY A 56 63.03 -23.63 -20.02
CA GLY A 56 62.25 -22.45 -20.38
C GLY A 56 61.73 -22.50 -21.81
N GLY A 57 62.51 -23.02 -22.75
CA GLY A 57 62.12 -23.19 -24.16
C GLY A 57 61.01 -24.22 -24.39
N VAL A 58 60.94 -25.26 -23.54
CA VAL A 58 59.87 -26.28 -23.59
C VAL A 58 58.64 -25.85 -22.79
N LEU A 59 58.84 -25.34 -21.57
CA LEU A 59 57.72 -24.94 -20.70
C LEU A 59 57.06 -23.64 -21.15
N GLY A 60 57.80 -22.70 -21.76
CA GLY A 60 57.26 -21.41 -22.19
C GLY A 60 56.07 -21.53 -23.16
N PRO A 61 56.24 -22.21 -24.31
CA PRO A 61 55.14 -22.46 -25.25
C PRO A 61 53.98 -23.27 -24.63
N LEU A 62 54.29 -24.26 -23.78
CA LEU A 62 53.28 -25.09 -23.11
C LEU A 62 52.43 -24.29 -22.12
N VAL A 63 53.06 -23.48 -21.27
CA VAL A 63 52.36 -22.58 -20.33
C VAL A 63 51.54 -21.54 -21.09
N SER A 64 52.07 -21.01 -22.20
CA SER A 64 51.34 -20.05 -23.05
C SER A 64 50.07 -20.66 -23.64
N PHE A 65 50.13 -21.91 -24.11
CA PHE A 65 48.97 -22.64 -24.62
C PHE A 65 47.93 -22.93 -23.52
N LEU A 66 48.38 -23.40 -22.35
CA LEU A 66 47.49 -23.64 -21.20
C LEU A 66 46.82 -22.34 -20.73
N THR A 67 47.56 -21.23 -20.71
CA THR A 67 47.03 -19.90 -20.34
C THR A 67 45.95 -19.45 -21.31
N LEU A 68 46.17 -19.60 -22.63
CA LEU A 68 45.16 -19.28 -23.63
C LEU A 68 43.89 -20.12 -23.46
N GLY A 69 44.03 -21.42 -23.21
CA GLY A 69 42.90 -22.31 -22.94
C GLY A 69 42.12 -21.92 -21.69
N ALA A 70 42.82 -21.54 -20.62
CA ALA A 70 42.20 -21.04 -19.39
C ALA A 70 41.41 -19.75 -19.64
N VAL A 71 42.00 -18.76 -20.34
CA VAL A 71 41.33 -17.50 -20.70
C VAL A 71 40.11 -17.75 -21.59
N LEU A 72 40.21 -18.63 -22.58
CA LEU A 72 39.06 -18.95 -23.44
C LEU A 72 37.91 -19.57 -22.64
N ARG A 73 38.24 -20.45 -21.69
CA ARG A 73 37.24 -21.05 -20.78
C ARG A 73 36.58 -20.00 -19.90
N THR A 74 37.33 -19.06 -19.33
CA THR A 74 36.75 -17.99 -18.50
C THR A 74 35.84 -17.08 -19.33
N VAL A 75 36.24 -16.71 -20.55
CA VAL A 75 35.39 -15.91 -21.44
C VAL A 75 34.08 -16.63 -21.79
N TYR A 76 34.13 -17.94 -22.05
CA TYR A 76 32.90 -18.71 -22.30
C TYR A 76 31.95 -18.68 -21.10
N LEU A 77 32.48 -18.90 -19.89
CA LEU A 77 31.69 -18.84 -18.65
C LEU A 77 31.11 -17.45 -18.39
N GLN A 78 31.88 -16.39 -18.62
CA GLN A 78 31.42 -15.01 -18.48
C GLN A 78 30.26 -14.72 -19.46
N ARG A 79 30.35 -15.21 -20.70
CA ARG A 79 29.26 -15.04 -21.69
C ARG A 79 27.99 -15.77 -21.30
N ASP A 80 28.10 -16.97 -20.75
CA ASP A 80 26.95 -17.76 -20.29
C ASP A 80 26.26 -17.12 -19.07
N LEU A 81 27.06 -16.62 -18.13
CA LEU A 81 26.56 -15.87 -16.98
C LEU A 81 25.82 -14.61 -17.40
N LEU A 82 26.38 -13.82 -18.32
CA LEU A 82 25.74 -12.60 -18.81
C LEU A 82 24.42 -12.87 -19.53
N ARG A 83 24.31 -13.97 -20.28
CA ARG A 83 23.05 -14.38 -20.91
C ARG A 83 21.99 -14.69 -19.86
N THR A 84 22.35 -15.53 -18.88
CA THR A 84 21.44 -15.92 -17.79
C THR A 84 20.98 -14.70 -16.99
N GLN A 85 21.91 -13.81 -16.63
CA GLN A 85 21.58 -12.56 -15.92
C GLN A 85 20.64 -11.66 -16.72
N LYS A 86 20.82 -11.57 -18.05
CA LYS A 86 19.94 -10.77 -18.90
C LYS A 86 18.51 -11.32 -18.92
N ASP A 87 18.36 -12.65 -19.02
CA ASP A 87 17.05 -13.30 -19.04
C ASP A 87 16.32 -13.17 -17.69
N GLU A 88 17.06 -13.34 -16.58
CA GLU A 88 16.55 -13.10 -15.23
C GLU A 88 16.12 -11.64 -15.05
N PHE A 89 16.94 -10.68 -15.50
CA PHE A 89 16.62 -9.26 -15.43
C PHE A 89 15.33 -8.92 -16.19
N PHE A 90 15.17 -9.47 -17.40
CA PHE A 90 13.95 -9.24 -18.20
C PHE A 90 12.71 -9.82 -17.51
N THR A 91 12.84 -11.01 -16.93
CA THR A 91 11.75 -11.65 -16.18
C THR A 91 11.36 -10.82 -14.95
N LEU A 92 12.36 -10.34 -14.19
CA LEU A 92 12.14 -9.48 -13.02
C LEU A 92 11.50 -8.14 -13.40
N SER A 93 11.96 -7.51 -14.48
CA SER A 93 11.38 -6.25 -14.98
C SER A 93 9.91 -6.41 -15.35
N GLN A 94 9.53 -7.51 -16.03
CA GLN A 94 8.13 -7.79 -16.32
C GLN A 94 7.30 -8.01 -15.05
N GLN A 95 7.84 -8.76 -14.08
CA GLN A 95 7.16 -8.96 -12.80
C GLN A 95 6.96 -7.64 -12.04
N GLN A 96 7.93 -6.74 -12.09
CA GLN A 96 7.84 -5.43 -11.48
C GLN A 96 6.76 -4.57 -12.14
N ILE A 97 6.68 -4.54 -13.48
CA ILE A 97 5.61 -3.83 -14.21
C ILE A 97 4.23 -4.37 -13.82
N ALA A 98 4.06 -5.70 -13.82
CA ALA A 98 2.80 -6.32 -13.42
C ALA A 98 2.45 -6.04 -11.94
N SER A 99 3.45 -5.99 -11.06
CA SER A 99 3.24 -5.62 -9.64
C SER A 99 2.81 -4.16 -9.48
N LEU A 100 3.40 -3.25 -10.25
CA LEU A 100 3.03 -1.83 -10.23
C LEU A 100 1.59 -1.63 -10.72
N GLN A 101 1.19 -2.34 -11.78
CA GLN A 101 -0.20 -2.29 -12.27
C GLN A 101 -1.18 -2.76 -11.20
N ARG A 102 -0.91 -3.89 -10.54
CA ARG A 102 -1.76 -4.39 -9.44
C ARG A 102 -1.84 -3.42 -8.26
N GLN A 103 -0.74 -2.72 -7.97
CA GLN A 103 -0.71 -1.73 -6.90
C GLN A 103 -1.56 -0.51 -7.26
N ASP A 104 -1.52 -0.06 -8.52
CA ASP A 104 -2.38 1.04 -9.00
C ASP A 104 -3.86 0.65 -8.91
N ASP A 105 -4.21 -0.55 -9.41
CA ASP A 105 -5.58 -1.07 -9.31
C ASP A 105 -6.07 -1.14 -7.85
N GLN A 106 -5.21 -1.60 -6.93
CA GLN A 106 -5.55 -1.66 -5.51
C GLN A 106 -5.71 -0.28 -4.88
N LEU A 107 -4.89 0.69 -5.28
CA LEU A 107 -5.00 2.08 -4.81
C LEU A 107 -6.29 2.73 -5.30
N GLN A 108 -6.69 2.49 -6.55
CA GLN A 108 -7.95 2.97 -7.10
C GLN A 108 -9.14 2.39 -6.32
N LEU A 109 -9.17 1.07 -6.12
CA LEU A 109 -10.23 0.42 -5.33
C LEU A 109 -10.28 0.93 -3.89
N SER A 110 -9.13 1.08 -3.24
CA SER A 110 -9.05 1.61 -1.87
C SER A 110 -9.53 3.05 -1.79
N ARG A 111 -9.24 3.88 -2.80
CA ARG A 111 -9.73 5.26 -2.86
C ARG A 111 -11.24 5.30 -3.02
N ASP A 112 -11.78 4.50 -3.93
CA ASP A 112 -13.23 4.41 -4.15
C ASP A 112 -13.96 3.92 -2.89
N GLU A 113 -13.39 2.93 -2.19
CA GLU A 113 -13.91 2.46 -0.91
C GLU A 113 -13.86 3.54 0.18
N ALA A 114 -12.77 4.29 0.26
CA ALA A 114 -12.64 5.42 1.19
C ALA A 114 -13.66 6.53 0.90
N GLU A 115 -13.86 6.89 -0.37
CA GLU A 115 -14.86 7.89 -0.78
C GLU A 115 -16.29 7.42 -0.41
N ARG A 116 -16.61 6.14 -0.67
CA ARG A 116 -17.89 5.53 -0.23
C ARG A 116 -18.06 5.56 1.28
N SER A 117 -17.00 5.23 2.03
CA SER A 117 -17.00 5.27 3.50
C SER A 117 -17.24 6.68 4.03
N LEU A 118 -16.65 7.71 3.42
CA LEU A 118 -16.90 9.11 3.79
C LEU A 118 -18.38 9.49 3.60
N VAL A 119 -18.98 9.10 2.48
CA VAL A 119 -20.41 9.34 2.22
C VAL A 119 -21.28 8.62 3.26
N GLN A 120 -20.98 7.36 3.58
CA GLN A 120 -21.74 6.59 4.56
C GLN A 120 -21.60 7.13 5.99
N ASN A 121 -20.38 7.52 6.38
CA ASN A 121 -20.15 8.16 7.67
C ASN A 121 -20.91 9.49 7.77
N TYR A 122 -20.95 10.26 6.68
CA TYR A 122 -21.72 11.49 6.63
C TYR A 122 -23.23 11.23 6.72
N LEU A 123 -23.77 10.25 5.99
CA LEU A 123 -25.18 9.83 6.11
C LEU A 123 -25.55 9.42 7.53
N ASN A 124 -24.74 8.56 8.15
CA ASN A 124 -24.96 8.14 9.54
C ASN A 124 -24.93 9.32 10.52
N SER A 125 -24.06 10.30 10.27
CA SER A 125 -24.03 11.54 11.06
C SER A 125 -25.31 12.37 10.87
N GLN A 126 -25.82 12.48 9.64
CA GLN A 126 -27.10 13.15 9.36
C GLN A 126 -28.28 12.42 10.01
N PHE A 127 -28.35 11.09 9.94
CA PHE A 127 -29.39 10.32 10.62
C PHE A 127 -29.39 10.55 12.12
N ARG A 128 -28.22 10.51 12.78
CA ARG A 128 -28.09 10.80 14.21
C ARG A 128 -28.57 12.21 14.57
N LEU A 129 -28.24 13.19 13.73
CA LEU A 129 -28.70 14.56 13.94
C LEU A 129 -30.22 14.68 13.78
N ILE A 130 -30.80 14.02 12.78
CA ILE A 130 -32.25 13.99 12.58
C ILE A 130 -32.95 13.29 13.74
N GLU A 131 -32.47 12.14 14.21
CA GLU A 131 -32.98 11.44 15.38
C GLU A 131 -32.95 12.33 16.63
N PHE A 132 -31.83 13.03 16.86
CA PHE A 132 -31.71 13.99 17.94
C PHE A 132 -32.73 15.12 17.83
N LEU A 133 -32.95 15.67 16.64
CA LEU A 133 -33.93 16.72 16.41
C LEU A 133 -35.36 16.23 16.59
N VAL A 134 -35.70 15.02 16.11
CA VAL A 134 -37.00 14.39 16.31
C VAL A 134 -37.31 14.25 17.80
N ASP A 135 -36.37 13.70 18.56
CA ASP A 135 -36.49 13.48 19.99
C ASP A 135 -36.59 14.82 20.76
N ASN A 136 -35.84 15.85 20.35
CA ASN A 136 -35.96 17.20 20.90
C ASN A 136 -37.35 17.80 20.65
N GLN A 137 -37.86 17.74 19.42
CA GLN A 137 -39.18 18.28 19.06
C GLN A 137 -40.31 17.51 19.74
N GLN A 138 -40.20 16.19 19.89
CA GLN A 138 -41.16 15.37 20.65
C GLN A 138 -41.20 15.79 22.12
N ARG A 139 -40.03 15.92 22.77
CA ARG A 139 -39.97 16.44 24.15
C ARG A 139 -40.58 17.83 24.29
N HIS A 140 -40.35 18.71 23.31
CA HIS A 140 -40.96 20.04 23.30
C HIS A 140 -42.49 19.95 23.21
N ALA A 141 -43.02 19.10 22.33
CA ALA A 141 -44.45 18.88 22.19
C ALA A 141 -45.08 18.30 23.47
N ASP A 142 -44.41 17.36 24.14
CA ASP A 142 -44.86 16.76 25.40
C ASP A 142 -44.87 17.80 26.54
N ALA A 143 -43.82 18.62 26.63
CA ALA A 143 -43.73 19.71 27.59
C ALA A 143 -44.90 20.70 27.40
N MET A 144 -45.16 21.13 26.16
CA MET A 144 -46.29 22.02 25.86
C MET A 144 -47.64 21.36 26.14
N SER A 145 -47.77 20.06 25.88
CA SER A 145 -48.97 19.31 26.26
C SER A 145 -49.21 19.33 27.77
N SER A 146 -48.14 19.22 28.58
CA SER A 146 -48.24 19.32 30.04
C SER A 146 -48.61 20.73 30.51
N VAL A 147 -48.13 21.78 29.83
CA VAL A 147 -48.47 23.19 30.12
C VAL A 147 -49.94 23.45 29.82
N VAL A 148 -50.43 23.02 28.65
CA VAL A 148 -51.84 23.13 28.26
C VAL A 148 -52.74 22.47 29.30
N LEU A 149 -52.40 21.25 29.75
CA LEU A 149 -53.16 20.56 30.81
C LEU A 149 -53.18 21.36 32.12
N LYS A 150 -52.03 21.90 32.56
CA LYS A 150 -51.97 22.74 33.77
C LYS A 150 -52.81 24.02 33.64
N ILE A 151 -52.82 24.67 32.48
CA ILE A 151 -53.64 25.87 32.24
C ILE A 151 -55.13 25.52 32.28
N MET A 152 -55.53 24.37 31.70
CA MET A 152 -56.92 23.91 31.73
C MET A 152 -57.38 23.58 33.16
N ASP A 153 -56.56 22.83 33.92
CA ASP A 153 -56.93 22.31 35.24
C ASP A 153 -56.81 23.36 36.35
N LEU A 154 -55.72 24.15 36.36
CA LEU A 154 -55.34 25.04 37.45
C LEU A 154 -55.47 26.54 37.09
N GLY A 155 -55.86 26.86 35.86
CA GLY A 155 -56.03 28.24 35.40
C GLY A 155 -57.12 28.98 36.17
N ARG A 156 -56.88 30.27 36.46
CA ARG A 156 -57.91 31.18 36.98
C ARG A 156 -58.74 31.74 35.81
N GLY A 157 -60.02 31.98 36.05
CA GLY A 157 -60.97 32.45 35.03
C GLY A 157 -61.96 31.38 34.61
N ASP A 158 -62.89 31.76 33.73
CA ASP A 158 -63.84 30.84 33.12
C ASP A 158 -63.13 29.90 32.12
N PHE A 159 -63.87 28.96 31.53
CA PHE A 159 -63.31 28.03 30.55
C PHE A 159 -62.71 28.75 29.32
N THR A 160 -63.35 29.83 28.87
CA THR A 160 -62.96 30.65 27.72
C THR A 160 -61.63 31.36 27.96
N ASP A 161 -61.41 31.89 29.17
CA ASP A 161 -60.18 32.56 29.57
C ASP A 161 -59.00 31.58 29.58
N ARG A 162 -59.22 30.36 30.10
CA ARG A 162 -58.20 29.30 30.10
C ARG A 162 -57.89 28.82 28.70
N GLN A 163 -58.91 28.71 27.83
CA GLN A 163 -58.73 28.31 26.44
C GLN A 163 -57.86 29.31 25.68
N LYS A 164 -58.12 30.61 25.82
CA LYS A 164 -57.28 31.66 25.25
C LYS A 164 -55.86 31.65 25.80
N ALA A 165 -55.70 31.41 27.11
CA ALA A 165 -54.38 31.32 27.73
C ALA A 165 -53.56 30.10 27.26
N ALA A 166 -54.22 29.00 26.87
CA ALA A 166 -53.56 27.79 26.37
C ALA A 166 -53.30 27.80 24.86
N GLU A 167 -53.99 28.66 24.10
CA GLU A 167 -53.87 28.81 22.65
C GLU A 167 -52.42 28.94 22.13
N PRO A 168 -51.54 29.79 22.70
CA PRO A 168 -50.14 29.89 22.25
C PRO A 168 -49.38 28.58 22.42
N SER A 169 -49.51 27.91 23.58
CA SER A 169 -48.87 26.61 23.84
C SER A 169 -49.42 25.49 22.95
N LEU A 170 -50.71 25.56 22.58
CA LEU A 170 -51.32 24.62 21.65
C LEU A 170 -50.71 24.78 20.24
N LYS A 171 -50.56 26.02 19.78
CA LYS A 171 -49.97 26.35 18.48
C LYS A 171 -48.49 25.92 18.41
N GLU A 172 -47.72 26.15 19.47
CA GLU A 172 -46.33 25.68 19.56
C GLU A 172 -46.22 24.15 19.56
N LYS A 173 -47.13 23.47 20.26
CA LYS A 173 -47.22 22.00 20.22
C LYS A 173 -47.50 21.50 18.80
N GLU A 174 -48.47 22.10 18.11
CA GLU A 174 -48.82 21.72 16.73
C GLU A 174 -47.65 21.94 15.77
N MET A 175 -46.91 23.04 15.92
CA MET A 175 -45.69 23.30 15.14
C MET A 175 -44.60 22.26 15.42
N ALA A 176 -44.37 21.90 16.68
CA ALA A 176 -43.39 20.87 17.05
C ALA A 176 -43.76 19.49 16.45
N VAL A 177 -45.04 19.11 16.51
CA VAL A 177 -45.53 17.86 15.90
C VAL A 177 -45.40 17.89 14.37
N ALA A 178 -45.66 19.03 13.74
CA ALA A 178 -45.45 19.20 12.30
C ALA A 178 -43.98 19.06 11.91
N ASN A 179 -43.06 19.67 12.68
CA ASN A 179 -41.63 19.55 12.48
C ASN A 179 -41.15 18.09 12.58
N VAL A 180 -41.65 17.31 13.54
CA VAL A 180 -41.35 15.87 13.66
C VAL A 180 -41.73 15.13 12.38
N LYS A 181 -42.92 15.39 11.82
CA LYS A 181 -43.36 14.75 10.57
C LYS A 181 -42.44 15.10 9.40
N GLU A 182 -42.01 16.36 9.28
CA GLU A 182 -41.08 16.78 8.22
C GLU A 182 -39.71 16.09 8.36
N LEU A 183 -39.18 15.98 9.58
CA LEU A 183 -37.92 15.27 9.85
C LEU A 183 -38.00 13.77 9.54
N LEU A 184 -39.12 13.12 9.84
CA LEU A 184 -39.32 11.69 9.51
C LEU A 184 -39.39 11.47 7.99
N ILE A 185 -40.04 12.38 7.26
CA ILE A 185 -40.07 12.33 5.78
C ILE A 185 -38.66 12.51 5.22
N LEU A 186 -37.88 13.46 5.76
CA LEU A 186 -36.49 13.66 5.36
C LEU A 186 -35.62 12.43 5.63
N SER A 187 -35.77 11.80 6.80
CA SER A 187 -35.08 10.55 7.15
C SER A 187 -35.42 9.43 6.16
N MET A 188 -36.70 9.28 5.80
CA MET A 188 -37.14 8.31 4.80
C MET A 188 -36.55 8.61 3.40
N GLN A 189 -36.51 9.88 3.00
CA GLN A 189 -35.89 10.29 1.72
C GLN A 189 -34.39 10.00 1.68
N LEU A 190 -33.67 10.26 2.78
CA LEU A 190 -32.26 9.92 2.93
C LEU A 190 -32.01 8.41 2.86
N SER A 191 -32.90 7.59 3.44
CA SER A 191 -32.75 6.14 3.44
C SER A 191 -33.01 5.50 2.07
N LEU A 192 -33.83 6.11 1.23
CA LEU A 192 -34.21 5.57 -0.08
C LEU A 192 -33.33 6.10 -1.23
N SER A 193 -32.48 7.09 -0.97
CA SER A 193 -31.66 7.73 -1.98
C SER A 193 -30.24 7.18 -1.98
N GLU A 194 -29.69 6.92 -3.17
CA GLU A 194 -28.27 6.61 -3.35
C GLU A 194 -27.49 7.90 -3.57
N PHE A 195 -26.44 8.11 -2.78
CA PHE A 195 -25.61 9.30 -2.84
C PHE A 195 -24.20 8.97 -3.32
N LYS A 196 -23.68 9.77 -4.24
CA LYS A 196 -22.31 9.66 -4.73
C LYS A 196 -21.37 10.65 -4.05
N ALA A 197 -21.91 11.74 -3.51
CA ALA A 197 -21.13 12.78 -2.85
C ALA A 197 -21.85 13.35 -1.62
N THR A 198 -21.06 13.81 -0.65
CA THR A 198 -21.58 14.48 0.55
C THR A 198 -22.32 15.78 0.24
N LYS A 199 -22.02 16.42 -0.90
CA LYS A 199 -22.71 17.62 -1.36
C LYS A 199 -24.19 17.36 -1.67
N GLU A 200 -24.50 16.24 -2.30
CA GLU A 200 -25.89 15.86 -2.64
C GLU A 200 -26.74 15.73 -1.37
N ILE A 201 -26.14 15.17 -0.31
CA ILE A 201 -26.79 15.04 1.00
C ILE A 201 -27.02 16.41 1.63
N LYS A 202 -26.05 17.33 1.55
CA LYS A 202 -26.20 18.71 2.05
C LYS A 202 -27.31 19.47 1.32
N ASP A 203 -27.37 19.34 0.00
CA ASP A 203 -28.36 20.03 -0.83
C ASP A 203 -29.78 19.53 -0.54
N LEU A 204 -29.93 18.24 -0.17
CA LEU A 204 -31.21 17.65 0.25
C LEU A 204 -31.60 18.06 1.69
N VAL A 205 -30.67 17.96 2.65
CA VAL A 205 -30.94 18.15 4.09
C VAL A 205 -31.01 19.63 4.47
N GLY A 206 -30.14 20.46 3.90
CA GLY A 206 -29.97 21.87 4.27
C GLY A 206 -31.25 22.70 4.23
N PRO A 207 -32.02 22.69 3.12
CA PRO A 207 -33.26 23.45 3.03
C PRO A 207 -34.31 23.04 4.08
N CYS A 208 -34.40 21.74 4.37
CA CYS A 208 -35.36 21.23 5.35
C CYS A 208 -34.98 21.61 6.78
N LEU A 209 -33.70 21.48 7.16
CA LEU A 209 -33.24 21.89 8.49
C LEU A 209 -33.40 23.39 8.71
N LEU A 210 -33.06 24.21 7.72
CA LEU A 210 -33.21 25.68 7.83
C LEU A 210 -34.67 26.09 8.02
N LYS A 211 -35.61 25.41 7.36
CA LYS A 211 -37.05 25.65 7.54
C LYS A 211 -37.51 25.34 8.97
N ILE A 212 -37.00 24.27 9.57
CA ILE A 212 -37.39 23.82 10.91
C ILE A 212 -36.75 24.69 12.00
N THR A 213 -35.48 25.06 11.85
CA THR A 213 -34.76 25.88 12.83
C THR A 213 -35.04 27.38 12.69
N GLY A 214 -35.38 27.84 11.48
CA GLY A 214 -35.70 29.24 11.19
C GLY A 214 -37.13 29.67 11.55
N ASN A 215 -38.00 28.73 11.90
CA ASN A 215 -39.39 28.98 12.30
C ASN A 215 -39.60 29.05 13.82
N GLN A 216 -38.55 29.19 14.64
CA GLN A 216 -38.78 29.53 16.04
C GLN A 216 -39.41 30.93 16.11
N PRO A 217 -40.59 31.10 16.74
CA PRO A 217 -41.10 32.43 17.03
C PRO A 217 -40.07 33.14 17.92
N GLU A 218 -39.70 34.37 17.55
CA GLU A 218 -38.97 35.27 18.45
C GLU A 218 -39.66 35.26 19.82
N PRO A 219 -38.90 35.22 20.93
CA PRO A 219 -39.48 35.44 22.25
C PRO A 219 -39.96 36.90 22.31
N ASP A 220 -41.23 37.11 21.97
CA ASP A 220 -41.94 38.36 22.19
C ASP A 220 -41.92 38.66 23.70
N GLY A 221 -41.28 39.77 24.07
CA GLY A 221 -41.52 40.45 25.34
C GLY A 221 -40.71 39.99 26.55
N ALA A 222 -39.42 40.35 26.60
CA ALA A 222 -38.78 40.70 27.86
C ALA A 222 -38.28 42.14 27.79
N SER A 223 -39.19 43.08 28.06
CA SER A 223 -38.83 44.43 28.47
C SER A 223 -38.11 44.35 29.82
N PRO A 224 -36.90 44.92 29.98
CA PRO A 224 -36.34 45.12 31.31
C PRO A 224 -37.00 46.37 31.91
N ALA A 225 -37.98 46.15 32.79
CA ALA A 225 -38.38 47.15 33.78
C ALA A 225 -37.81 46.70 35.13
N GLY A 226 -36.82 47.44 35.63
CA GLY A 226 -36.15 47.22 36.91
C GLY A 226 -34.69 47.60 36.85
#